data_AF-A0A6N9P140-F1
#
_entry.id   AF-A0A6N9P140-F1
#
_cell.length_a   1.000
_cell.length_b   1.000
_cell.length_c   1.000
_cell.angle_alpha   90.00
_cell.angle_beta   90.00
_cell.angle_gamma   90.00
#
_symmetry.space_group_name_H-M   'P 1'
#
loop_
_entity.id
_entity.type
_entity.pdbx_description
1 polymer ?
#
loop_
_entity_poly.entity_id
_entity_poly.type
_entity_poly.pdbx_seq_one_letter_code
_entity_poly.pdbx_strand_id
1 'polypeptide(L)'
;MKRILSGALAAALMTSGVAAYAYEVPNTNSQMNIIQHETYNCDAQAQAEMLNKLGLFLGTDKGFELDRGMTRAEAAAMLCRFLGGEAEAKKSAYAVPFTDVPAWAKDAVGWLYHNQLTYGVSSKLYGSSQPVTAQQFAAFLSRALTGEDDMANMLLTESEASNLEGKPFLRSYAVAMAVRALPMECYRDGYDKIRPLAKKLAEQGVFTAEQFTSAAWDVLPPALEGDACMIAGIPRMKCSEEGLLEVGESVNSPQPFYYATRQSGDTLEFWRVDWKTMQAEKLGEQPVLSSNSRCILLGTIAETGKDYLLEKDSEIKTGRLFSIAGNTVTLELDKDAIGESYLEESTTSSGSFAFAVENGVCTIDKTGVHIREAAAQGDVGESQILFTGTNAYVTQTVTGTETILSSRLNETGETVSSYTIPHDMLDGRPEARTVEERGSDFSYRLFYGEGGFYRFDEETGELIQMLDTAVQDITANRYGDPVFYLTHAPGKRILGGINGLGGDTIVVMRNDEREPVTLVDASAGIEIAGFTDYDVSSDNSCEFFTSASVGMQHFNQFTYYYDGTTGKITVRDYKAGRPEMEKGWSIETPDAYKKEYIENEQSRLDAVWNSKR
;
A
#
# COMPACT_ATOMS: atom_id res chain seq x y z
N MET A 1 9.94 13.53 28.66
CA MET A 1 11.09 13.75 27.76
C MET A 1 11.95 12.47 27.78
N LYS A 2 12.16 11.83 26.61
CA LYS A 2 12.74 10.47 26.36
C LYS A 2 11.80 9.31 26.79
N ARG A 3 11.31 8.39 25.95
CA ARG A 3 11.56 7.99 24.56
C ARG A 3 10.19 7.63 23.94
N ILE A 4 9.79 8.34 22.88
CA ILE A 4 8.67 8.01 21.99
C ILE A 4 9.32 7.99 20.62
N LEU A 5 9.63 6.81 20.08
CA LEU A 5 10.09 6.56 18.71
C LEU A 5 10.46 5.08 18.58
N SER A 6 9.45 4.24 18.42
CA SER A 6 9.60 2.84 17.97
C SER A 6 8.20 2.25 17.84
N GLY A 7 7.59 2.41 16.67
CA GLY A 7 6.25 1.87 16.36
C GLY A 7 5.60 2.53 15.16
N ALA A 8 5.80 3.83 14.97
CA ALA A 8 5.26 4.60 13.85
C ALA A 8 6.10 4.54 12.55
N LEU A 9 7.19 3.77 12.50
CA LEU A 9 8.04 3.70 11.30
C LEU A 9 7.64 2.57 10.33
N ALA A 10 6.69 1.70 10.71
CA ALA A 10 6.24 0.58 9.84
C ALA A 10 4.85 0.81 9.21
N ALA A 11 4.04 1.73 9.75
CA ALA A 11 2.70 2.03 9.21
C ALA A 11 2.60 3.44 8.57
N ALA A 12 3.54 4.34 8.83
CA ALA A 12 3.59 5.67 8.21
C ALA A 12 4.47 5.74 6.94
N LEU A 13 4.88 4.58 6.39
CA LEU A 13 5.58 4.45 5.11
C LEU A 13 4.76 3.71 4.04
N MET A 14 3.47 3.45 4.29
CA MET A 14 2.55 2.89 3.28
C MET A 14 1.45 3.88 2.85
N THR A 15 1.54 5.16 3.24
CA THR A 15 0.71 6.24 2.69
C THR A 15 1.51 7.46 2.20
N SER A 16 2.84 7.34 2.06
CA SER A 16 3.50 8.14 1.03
C SER A 16 2.95 7.60 -0.28
N GLY A 17 2.11 8.38 -0.97
CA GLY A 17 1.54 8.01 -2.26
C GLY A 17 2.58 7.24 -3.04
N VAL A 18 2.21 6.03 -3.49
CA VAL A 18 3.02 5.21 -4.38
C VAL A 18 3.62 6.21 -5.36
N ALA A 19 4.94 6.41 -5.32
CA ALA A 19 5.58 7.17 -6.38
C ALA A 19 5.18 6.38 -7.62
N ALA A 20 4.24 6.92 -8.40
CA ALA A 20 3.67 6.21 -9.52
C ALA A 20 4.85 5.88 -10.44
N TYR A 21 5.25 4.61 -10.44
CA TYR A 21 6.33 4.16 -11.29
C TYR A 21 5.74 4.04 -12.69
N ALA A 22 5.75 5.15 -13.42
CA ALA A 22 5.03 5.34 -14.68
C ALA A 22 5.69 4.69 -15.92
N TYR A 23 6.66 3.79 -15.69
CA TYR A 23 7.22 2.93 -16.73
C TYR A 23 7.40 1.52 -16.17
N GLU A 24 6.59 0.58 -16.65
CA GLU A 24 6.82 -0.83 -16.39
C GLU A 24 8.08 -1.29 -17.15
N VAL A 25 9.16 -1.53 -16.41
CA VAL A 25 10.37 -2.12 -16.99
C VAL A 25 10.06 -3.55 -17.46
N PRO A 26 10.80 -4.09 -18.46
CA PRO A 26 10.56 -5.45 -18.95
C PRO A 26 10.64 -6.50 -17.83
N ASN A 27 9.88 -7.60 -17.95
CA ASN A 27 9.95 -8.76 -17.04
C ASN A 27 9.66 -8.47 -15.55
N THR A 28 8.94 -7.38 -15.24
CA THR A 28 8.59 -6.96 -13.88
C THR A 28 7.86 -8.03 -13.07
N ASN A 29 6.94 -8.77 -13.70
CA ASN A 29 6.18 -9.86 -13.08
C ASN A 29 6.62 -11.27 -13.53
N SER A 30 7.82 -11.39 -14.08
CA SER A 30 8.33 -12.70 -14.51
C SER A 30 8.75 -13.51 -13.28
N GLN A 31 8.17 -14.70 -13.08
CA GLN A 31 8.59 -15.64 -12.01
C GLN A 31 9.91 -16.34 -12.35
N MET A 32 10.89 -15.61 -12.90
CA MET A 32 12.20 -16.14 -13.28
C MET A 32 13.14 -16.30 -12.08
N ASN A 33 12.82 -15.67 -10.95
CA ASN A 33 13.61 -15.69 -9.72
C ASN A 33 12.69 -15.82 -8.50
N ILE A 34 13.14 -16.39 -7.38
CA ILE A 34 12.36 -16.41 -6.12
C ILE A 34 12.36 -15.02 -5.47
N ILE A 35 13.48 -14.30 -5.58
CA ILE A 35 13.57 -12.91 -5.10
C ILE A 35 12.99 -12.00 -6.18
N GLN A 36 11.84 -11.38 -5.92
CA GLN A 36 11.05 -10.64 -6.91
C GLN A 36 10.68 -9.23 -6.43
N HIS A 37 10.41 -8.30 -7.34
CA HIS A 37 9.93 -6.98 -6.98
C HIS A 37 8.84 -6.55 -7.95
N GLU A 38 7.75 -5.99 -7.43
CA GLU A 38 6.52 -5.67 -8.18
C GLU A 38 6.71 -4.65 -9.31
N THR A 39 7.84 -3.94 -9.31
CA THR A 39 8.13 -2.87 -10.28
C THR A 39 9.52 -2.97 -10.94
N TYR A 40 10.32 -4.00 -10.64
CA TYR A 40 11.68 -4.13 -11.19
C TYR A 40 11.77 -5.31 -12.14
N ASN A 41 12.65 -5.22 -13.13
CA ASN A 41 12.94 -6.34 -14.02
C ASN A 41 13.53 -7.50 -13.21
N CYS A 42 12.79 -8.60 -13.12
CA CYS A 42 13.18 -9.77 -12.34
C CYS A 42 14.01 -10.80 -13.14
N ASP A 43 14.43 -10.47 -14.36
CA ASP A 43 15.40 -11.25 -15.11
C ASP A 43 16.79 -11.16 -14.47
N ALA A 44 17.24 -12.27 -13.89
CA ALA A 44 18.53 -12.36 -13.24
C ALA A 44 19.71 -12.03 -14.17
N GLN A 45 19.59 -12.29 -15.48
CA GLN A 45 20.60 -11.96 -16.47
C GLN A 45 20.69 -10.44 -16.66
N ALA A 46 19.55 -9.76 -16.86
CA ALA A 46 19.50 -8.31 -17.02
C ALA A 46 20.05 -7.58 -15.78
N GLN A 47 19.66 -8.02 -14.59
CA GLN A 47 20.16 -7.49 -13.32
C GLN A 47 21.68 -7.69 -13.17
N ALA A 48 22.20 -8.87 -13.51
CA ALA A 48 23.62 -9.15 -13.46
C ALA A 48 24.42 -8.30 -14.44
N GLU A 49 23.91 -8.08 -15.65
CA GLU A 49 24.50 -7.20 -16.66
C GLU A 49 24.51 -5.74 -16.22
N MET A 50 23.44 -5.25 -15.60
CA MET A 50 23.41 -3.92 -14.99
C MET A 50 24.53 -3.77 -13.96
N LEU A 51 24.59 -4.67 -12.97
CA LEU A 51 25.63 -4.60 -11.93
C LEU A 51 27.04 -4.78 -12.52
N ASN A 52 27.19 -5.54 -13.61
CA ASN A 52 28.46 -5.72 -14.30
C ASN A 52 28.94 -4.43 -15.01
N LYS A 53 28.05 -3.75 -15.74
CA LYS A 53 28.34 -2.45 -16.38
C LYS A 53 28.80 -1.40 -15.37
N LEU A 54 28.32 -1.50 -14.13
CA LEU A 54 28.70 -0.63 -13.01
C LEU A 54 29.94 -1.11 -12.24
N GLY A 55 30.51 -2.25 -12.61
CA GLY A 55 31.65 -2.84 -11.91
C GLY A 55 31.32 -3.45 -10.54
N LEU A 56 30.03 -3.57 -10.20
CA LEU A 56 29.54 -4.05 -8.91
C LEU A 56 29.47 -5.59 -8.85
N PHE A 57 29.32 -6.25 -10.01
CA PHE A 57 29.28 -7.71 -10.12
C PHE A 57 29.99 -8.21 -11.39
N LEU A 58 31.14 -8.86 -11.26
CA LEU A 58 31.99 -9.19 -12.41
C LEU A 58 31.72 -10.56 -13.04
N GLY A 59 31.07 -11.48 -12.32
CA GLY A 59 31.02 -12.90 -12.72
C GLY A 59 32.36 -13.60 -12.52
N THR A 60 32.59 -14.64 -13.32
CA THR A 60 33.80 -15.47 -13.38
C THR A 60 34.25 -15.63 -14.85
N ASP A 61 35.22 -16.50 -15.10
CA ASP A 61 35.64 -16.90 -16.45
C ASP A 61 34.55 -17.66 -17.23
N LYS A 62 33.45 -18.05 -16.57
CA LYS A 62 32.30 -18.77 -17.14
C LYS A 62 31.03 -17.93 -17.20
N GLY A 63 31.16 -16.60 -17.18
CA GLY A 63 30.02 -15.69 -17.11
C GLY A 63 29.56 -15.46 -15.67
N PHE A 64 28.27 -15.24 -15.45
CA PHE A 64 27.75 -14.86 -14.13
C PHE A 64 27.51 -16.04 -13.16
N GLU A 65 27.36 -17.25 -13.71
CA GLU A 65 27.06 -18.49 -12.96
C GLU A 65 25.84 -18.36 -12.04
N LEU A 66 24.75 -17.75 -12.54
CA LEU A 66 23.59 -17.33 -11.74
C LEU A 66 22.90 -18.49 -11.00
N ASP A 67 22.94 -19.70 -11.56
CA ASP A 67 22.33 -20.91 -10.96
C ASP A 67 23.23 -21.63 -9.95
N ARG A 68 24.40 -21.08 -9.63
CA ARG A 68 25.37 -21.68 -8.71
C ARG A 68 25.19 -21.14 -7.30
N GLY A 69 25.22 -22.04 -6.32
CA GLY A 69 25.27 -21.68 -4.91
C GLY A 69 26.52 -20.88 -4.53
N MET A 70 26.41 -20.02 -3.51
CA MET A 70 27.51 -19.20 -3.02
C MET A 70 28.04 -19.68 -1.67
N THR A 71 29.35 -19.61 -1.49
CA THR A 71 29.99 -19.66 -0.18
C THR A 71 29.95 -18.29 0.51
N ARG A 72 30.12 -18.27 1.83
CA ARG A 72 30.25 -17.01 2.60
C ARG A 72 31.42 -16.15 2.14
N ALA A 73 32.56 -16.74 1.76
CA ALA A 73 33.69 -15.97 1.24
C ALA A 73 33.38 -15.31 -0.11
N GLU A 74 32.64 -15.99 -0.99
CA GLU A 74 32.22 -15.40 -2.28
C GLU A 74 31.18 -14.31 -2.08
N ALA A 75 30.24 -14.49 -1.15
CA ALA A 75 29.28 -13.45 -0.77
C ALA A 75 29.97 -12.21 -0.21
N ALA A 76 31.00 -12.38 0.63
CA ALA A 76 31.84 -11.30 1.14
C ALA A 76 32.58 -10.55 0.02
N ALA A 77 33.19 -11.28 -0.91
CA ALA A 77 33.87 -10.67 -2.05
C ALA A 77 32.90 -9.92 -2.97
N MET A 78 31.69 -10.44 -3.19
CA MET A 78 30.64 -9.76 -3.95
C MET A 78 30.18 -8.49 -3.24
N LEU A 79 29.86 -8.56 -1.94
CA LEU A 79 29.39 -7.42 -1.16
C LEU A 79 30.42 -6.30 -1.08
N CYS A 80 31.69 -6.64 -0.83
CA CYS A 80 32.78 -5.67 -0.81
C CYS A 80 32.87 -4.90 -2.14
N ARG A 81 32.68 -5.59 -3.27
CA ARG A 81 32.67 -4.97 -4.59
C ARG A 81 31.40 -4.14 -4.84
N PHE A 82 30.24 -4.69 -4.50
CA PHE A 82 28.95 -4.02 -4.62
C PHE A 82 28.92 -2.69 -3.86
N LEU A 83 29.56 -2.63 -2.70
CA LEU A 83 29.68 -1.41 -1.89
C LEU A 83 30.87 -0.51 -2.29
N GLY A 84 31.54 -0.77 -3.43
CA GLY A 84 32.67 0.03 -3.90
C GLY A 84 33.97 -0.10 -3.08
N GLY A 85 34.03 -1.02 -2.12
CA GLY A 85 35.13 -1.16 -1.16
C GLY A 85 36.39 -1.85 -1.69
N GLU A 86 36.35 -2.47 -2.88
CA GLU A 86 37.43 -3.34 -3.37
C GLU A 86 38.79 -2.61 -3.49
N ALA A 87 38.79 -1.35 -3.92
CA ALA A 87 40.02 -0.57 -4.06
C ALA A 87 40.65 -0.20 -2.71
N GLU A 88 39.84 0.06 -1.69
CA GLU A 88 40.28 0.35 -0.33
C GLU A 88 40.76 -0.91 0.38
N ALA A 89 39.99 -2.00 0.25
CA ALA A 89 40.33 -3.32 0.78
C ALA A 89 41.76 -3.76 0.40
N LYS A 90 42.15 -3.55 -0.86
CA LYS A 90 43.49 -3.90 -1.38
C LYS A 90 44.62 -3.01 -0.83
N LYS A 91 44.33 -1.80 -0.35
CA LYS A 91 45.35 -0.83 0.11
C LYS A 91 45.61 -0.88 1.60
N SER A 92 44.56 -1.10 2.39
CA SER A 92 44.58 -0.82 3.83
C SER A 92 44.96 -2.02 4.71
N ALA A 93 45.13 -3.22 4.14
CA ALA A 93 45.58 -4.43 4.82
C ALA A 93 44.93 -4.66 6.21
N TYR A 94 43.59 -4.67 6.25
CA TYR A 94 42.83 -4.78 7.49
C TYR A 94 43.14 -6.07 8.26
N ALA A 95 43.22 -5.95 9.59
CA ALA A 95 43.36 -7.10 10.47
C ALA A 95 42.08 -7.94 10.48
N VAL A 96 42.22 -9.26 10.34
CA VAL A 96 41.13 -10.24 10.37
C VAL A 96 41.41 -11.25 11.48
N PRO A 97 40.51 -11.47 12.45
CA PRO A 97 40.71 -12.43 13.53
C PRO A 97 40.46 -13.90 13.11
N PHE A 98 39.97 -14.10 11.88
CA PHE A 98 39.56 -15.39 11.35
C PHE A 98 40.73 -16.16 10.72
N THR A 99 40.84 -17.44 11.08
CA THR A 99 41.94 -18.32 10.66
C THR A 99 41.64 -19.11 9.38
N ASP A 100 40.36 -19.17 8.98
CA ASP A 100 39.84 -19.96 7.86
C ASP A 100 39.53 -19.11 6.62
N VAL A 101 39.97 -17.85 6.55
CA VAL A 101 39.77 -16.98 5.38
C VAL A 101 40.86 -17.25 4.33
N PRO A 102 40.49 -17.70 3.11
CA PRO A 102 41.48 -17.96 2.07
C PRO A 102 42.12 -16.66 1.58
N ALA A 103 43.35 -16.75 1.06
CA ALA A 103 44.15 -15.59 0.67
C ALA A 103 43.42 -14.65 -0.32
N TRP A 104 42.66 -15.20 -1.27
CA TRP A 104 41.93 -14.41 -2.26
C TRP A 104 40.75 -13.60 -1.68
N ALA A 105 40.20 -14.01 -0.52
CA ALA A 105 39.07 -13.34 0.13
C ALA A 105 39.51 -12.43 1.29
N LYS A 106 40.80 -12.47 1.66
CA LYS A 106 41.31 -11.84 2.89
C LYS A 106 41.04 -10.34 2.93
N ASP A 107 41.30 -9.64 1.83
CA ASP A 107 41.12 -8.19 1.77
C ASP A 107 39.65 -7.80 1.88
N ALA A 108 38.77 -8.51 1.15
CA ALA A 108 37.33 -8.27 1.17
C ALA A 108 36.74 -8.54 2.56
N VAL A 109 37.04 -9.70 3.16
CA VAL A 109 36.56 -10.05 4.51
C VAL A 109 37.12 -9.07 5.54
N GLY A 110 38.37 -8.65 5.41
CA GLY A 110 38.97 -7.66 6.31
C GLY A 110 38.33 -6.29 6.23
N TRP A 111 38.07 -5.78 5.02
CA TRP A 111 37.37 -4.52 4.85
C TRP A 111 35.94 -4.59 5.40
N LEU A 112 35.20 -5.67 5.11
CA LEU A 112 33.84 -5.85 5.63
C LEU A 112 33.82 -6.00 7.16
N TYR A 113 34.77 -6.72 7.74
CA TYR A 113 34.85 -6.90 9.19
C TYR A 113 35.20 -5.59 9.88
N HIS A 114 36.18 -4.84 9.37
CA HIS A 114 36.55 -3.53 9.89
C HIS A 114 35.39 -2.54 9.86
N ASN A 115 34.61 -2.56 8.78
CA ASN A 115 33.41 -1.75 8.62
C ASN A 115 32.17 -2.37 9.28
N GLN A 116 32.27 -3.42 10.10
CA GLN A 116 31.12 -4.03 10.81
C GLN A 116 29.98 -4.47 9.87
N LEU A 117 30.30 -4.84 8.63
CA LEU A 117 29.34 -5.34 7.63
C LEU A 117 29.19 -6.86 7.71
N THR A 118 30.18 -7.55 8.27
CA THR A 118 30.15 -9.00 8.48
C THR A 118 30.73 -9.40 9.82
N TYR A 119 30.21 -10.50 10.36
CA TYR A 119 30.77 -11.19 11.52
C TYR A 119 31.15 -12.63 11.17
N GLY A 120 32.02 -13.23 11.97
CA GLY A 120 32.35 -14.65 11.88
C GLY A 120 31.31 -15.53 12.57
N VAL A 121 31.32 -16.82 12.24
CA VAL A 121 30.50 -17.84 12.94
C VAL A 121 31.03 -18.16 14.34
N SER A 122 32.26 -17.71 14.64
CA SER A 122 32.83 -17.68 15.99
C SER A 122 33.88 -16.57 16.09
N SER A 123 34.50 -16.41 17.25
CA SER A 123 35.58 -15.44 17.45
C SER A 123 36.85 -15.68 16.62
N LYS A 124 37.03 -16.88 16.05
CA LYS A 124 38.23 -17.27 15.27
C LYS A 124 37.95 -17.85 13.88
N LEU A 125 36.67 -18.04 13.53
CA LEU A 125 36.26 -18.62 12.25
C LEU A 125 35.24 -17.73 11.56
N TYR A 126 35.46 -17.48 10.28
CA TYR A 126 34.54 -16.77 9.40
C TYR A 126 33.44 -17.68 8.85
N GLY A 127 33.75 -18.96 8.68
CA GLY A 127 32.91 -19.93 7.97
C GLY A 127 33.09 -19.83 6.46
N SER A 128 34.29 -19.54 5.97
CA SER A 128 34.56 -19.14 4.57
C SER A 128 34.00 -20.08 3.51
N SER A 129 34.11 -21.39 3.74
CA SER A 129 33.64 -22.44 2.81
C SER A 129 32.19 -22.88 3.06
N GLN A 130 31.53 -22.37 4.10
CA GLN A 130 30.13 -22.69 4.36
C GLN A 130 29.25 -22.01 3.31
N PRO A 131 28.15 -22.65 2.87
CA PRO A 131 27.13 -21.98 2.08
C PRO A 131 26.62 -20.75 2.83
N VAL A 132 26.47 -19.62 2.12
CA VAL A 132 25.75 -18.47 2.68
C VAL A 132 24.25 -18.74 2.60
N THR A 133 23.48 -18.26 3.57
CA THR A 133 22.01 -18.32 3.53
C THR A 133 21.42 -17.01 3.06
N ALA A 134 20.16 -17.02 2.59
CA ALA A 134 19.44 -15.81 2.20
C ALA A 134 19.38 -14.79 3.34
N GLN A 135 19.07 -15.25 4.56
CA GLN A 135 19.00 -14.40 5.76
C GLN A 135 20.37 -13.77 6.09
N GLN A 136 21.47 -14.51 5.90
CA GLN A 136 22.81 -13.96 6.12
C GLN A 136 23.14 -12.87 5.09
N PHE A 137 22.78 -13.06 3.82
CA PHE A 137 23.00 -12.06 2.78
C PHE A 137 22.11 -10.82 2.99
N ALA A 138 20.85 -11.02 3.41
CA ALA A 138 19.94 -9.94 3.81
C ALA A 138 20.54 -9.11 4.95
N ALA A 139 21.04 -9.76 6.00
CA ALA A 139 21.68 -9.09 7.13
C ALA A 139 22.91 -8.28 6.71
N PHE A 140 23.72 -8.79 5.78
CA PHE A 140 24.88 -8.05 5.27
C PHE A 140 24.48 -6.75 4.55
N LEU A 141 23.45 -6.80 3.71
CA LEU A 141 22.90 -5.62 3.03
C LEU A 141 22.21 -4.68 4.03
N SER A 142 21.45 -5.20 4.99
CA SER A 142 20.84 -4.40 6.06
C SER A 142 21.90 -3.60 6.82
N ARG A 143 23.00 -4.23 7.24
CA ARG A 143 24.10 -3.51 7.88
C ARG A 143 24.70 -2.44 7.00
N ALA A 144 24.77 -2.65 5.68
CA ALA A 144 25.24 -1.61 4.77
C ALA A 144 24.31 -0.38 4.76
N LEU A 145 23.00 -0.61 4.83
CA LEU A 145 21.97 0.43 4.83
C LEU A 145 21.84 1.14 6.19
N THR A 146 21.81 0.41 7.30
CA THR A 146 21.46 0.97 8.64
C THR A 146 22.57 0.87 9.68
N GLY A 147 23.55 0.00 9.48
CA GLY A 147 24.50 -0.40 10.52
C GLY A 147 24.06 -1.61 11.35
N GLU A 148 22.80 -2.00 11.25
CA GLU A 148 22.17 -3.09 12.03
C GLU A 148 21.41 -4.07 11.10
N ASP A 149 20.83 -5.12 11.67
CA ASP A 149 20.11 -6.17 10.91
C ASP A 149 18.61 -5.85 10.69
N ASP A 150 18.14 -4.69 11.18
CA ASP A 150 16.72 -4.33 11.29
C ASP A 150 15.96 -4.24 9.95
N MET A 151 16.66 -4.03 8.83
CA MET A 151 16.05 -3.97 7.49
C MET A 151 16.14 -5.28 6.71
N ALA A 152 16.60 -6.37 7.32
CA ALA A 152 16.74 -7.65 6.64
C ALA A 152 15.42 -8.15 6.02
N ASN A 153 14.28 -7.92 6.69
CA ASN A 153 12.96 -8.35 6.21
C ASN A 153 12.45 -7.53 5.00
N MET A 154 12.98 -6.32 4.79
CA MET A 154 12.69 -5.53 3.58
C MET A 154 13.52 -6.02 2.38
N LEU A 155 14.67 -6.66 2.65
CA LEU A 155 15.55 -7.23 1.63
C LEU A 155 15.19 -8.67 1.27
N LEU A 156 14.54 -9.39 2.18
CA LEU A 156 14.08 -10.77 2.02
C LEU A 156 12.74 -10.92 2.75
N THR A 157 11.65 -11.10 2.00
CA THR A 157 10.32 -11.24 2.60
C THR A 157 10.18 -12.60 3.29
N GLU A 158 9.20 -12.75 4.19
CA GLU A 158 8.93 -14.03 4.86
C GLU A 158 8.53 -15.13 3.88
N SER A 159 7.75 -14.78 2.84
CA SER A 159 7.38 -15.69 1.76
C SER A 159 8.61 -16.15 0.95
N GLU A 160 9.48 -15.22 0.57
CA GLU A 160 10.74 -15.54 -0.12
C GLU A 160 11.66 -16.42 0.74
N ALA A 161 11.79 -16.09 2.03
CA ALA A 161 12.58 -16.85 2.98
C ALA A 161 12.07 -18.29 3.13
N SER A 162 10.75 -18.46 3.25
CA SER A 162 10.10 -19.76 3.34
C SER A 162 10.28 -20.57 2.05
N ASN A 163 10.15 -19.91 0.89
CA ASN A 163 10.38 -20.52 -0.42
C ASN A 163 11.84 -20.95 -0.65
N LEU A 164 12.79 -20.38 0.09
CA LEU A 164 14.21 -20.71 0.04
C LEU A 164 14.65 -21.69 1.13
N GLU A 165 13.76 -22.10 2.05
CA GLU A 165 14.12 -23.02 3.11
C GLU A 165 14.62 -24.37 2.56
N GLY A 166 15.78 -24.81 3.07
CA GLY A 166 16.43 -26.05 2.61
C GLY A 166 17.02 -26.00 1.19
N LYS A 167 16.92 -24.88 0.47
CA LYS A 167 17.47 -24.69 -0.88
C LYS A 167 18.83 -23.97 -0.84
N PRO A 168 19.71 -24.19 -1.83
CA PRO A 168 20.95 -23.43 -1.94
C PRO A 168 20.66 -21.96 -2.26
N PHE A 169 21.39 -21.04 -1.63
CA PHE A 169 21.34 -19.62 -1.98
C PHE A 169 22.19 -19.35 -3.23
N LEU A 170 21.51 -19.04 -4.33
CA LEU A 170 22.11 -18.87 -5.65
C LEU A 170 22.65 -17.46 -5.87
N ARG A 171 23.57 -17.31 -6.84
CA ARG A 171 24.10 -16.01 -7.26
C ARG A 171 23.02 -15.09 -7.82
N SER A 172 22.01 -15.63 -8.50
CA SER A 172 20.82 -14.87 -8.95
C SER A 172 20.08 -14.20 -7.80
N TYR A 173 19.96 -14.87 -6.64
CA TYR A 173 19.30 -14.32 -5.46
C TYR A 173 20.11 -13.18 -4.84
N ALA A 174 21.43 -13.35 -4.75
CA ALA A 174 22.33 -12.29 -4.29
C ALA A 174 22.28 -11.04 -5.19
N VAL A 175 22.23 -11.23 -6.51
CA VAL A 175 22.09 -10.14 -7.50
C VAL A 175 20.75 -9.42 -7.32
N ALA A 176 19.64 -10.16 -7.23
CA ALA A 176 18.32 -9.58 -7.06
C ALA A 176 18.19 -8.77 -5.76
N MET A 177 18.68 -9.30 -4.63
CA MET A 177 18.69 -8.57 -3.36
C MET A 177 19.60 -7.32 -3.40
N ALA A 178 20.72 -7.39 -4.12
CA ALA A 178 21.61 -6.24 -4.30
C ALA A 178 20.94 -5.14 -5.16
N VAL A 179 20.23 -5.52 -6.24
CA VAL A 179 19.42 -4.57 -7.03
C VAL A 179 18.33 -3.94 -6.17
N ARG A 180 17.63 -4.73 -5.35
CA ARG A 180 16.61 -4.25 -4.40
C ARG A 180 17.18 -3.21 -3.41
N ALA A 181 18.43 -3.39 -2.97
CA ALA A 181 19.08 -2.48 -2.03
C ALA A 181 19.47 -1.12 -2.62
N LEU A 182 19.67 -1.00 -3.94
CA LEU A 182 20.14 0.24 -4.58
C LEU A 182 19.22 1.46 -4.36
N PRO A 183 17.88 1.36 -4.55
CA PRO A 183 16.96 2.46 -4.28
C PRO A 183 16.65 2.68 -2.79
N MET A 184 17.00 1.74 -1.90
CA MET A 184 16.68 1.85 -0.48
C MET A 184 17.50 2.93 0.22
N GLU A 185 16.85 3.63 1.15
CA GLU A 185 17.47 4.68 1.96
C GLU A 185 18.54 4.12 2.92
N CYS A 186 19.68 4.81 2.95
CA CYS A 186 20.78 4.54 3.89
C CYS A 186 20.67 5.44 5.12
N TYR A 187 20.46 4.84 6.28
CA TYR A 187 20.43 5.51 7.59
C TYR A 187 21.78 5.48 8.33
N ARG A 188 22.70 4.63 7.86
CA ARG A 188 23.98 4.34 8.52
C ARG A 188 24.87 5.56 8.80
N ASP A 189 24.79 6.59 7.96
CA ASP A 189 25.65 7.78 8.08
C ASP A 189 25.04 8.89 8.98
N GLY A 190 23.85 8.65 9.54
CA GLY A 190 23.07 9.61 10.33
C GLY A 190 21.81 10.09 9.60
N TYR A 191 20.79 10.47 10.38
CA TYR A 191 19.48 10.92 9.86
C TYR A 191 19.56 12.19 8.99
N ASP A 192 20.60 13.01 9.12
CA ASP A 192 20.85 14.20 8.30
C ASP A 192 21.43 13.89 6.91
N LYS A 193 21.76 12.61 6.63
CA LYS A 193 22.43 12.17 5.40
C LYS A 193 21.68 11.03 4.70
N ILE A 194 20.38 10.91 4.98
CA ILE A 194 19.51 9.92 4.35
C ILE A 194 19.51 10.15 2.84
N ARG A 195 19.78 9.07 2.11
CA ARG A 195 19.82 9.01 0.65
C ARG A 195 19.79 7.56 0.19
N PRO A 196 19.33 7.27 -1.04
CA PRO A 196 19.44 5.93 -1.61
C PRO A 196 20.88 5.41 -1.66
N LEU A 197 21.05 4.10 -1.53
CA LEU A 197 22.36 3.45 -1.62
C LEU A 197 23.06 3.75 -2.96
N ALA A 198 22.33 3.75 -4.07
CA ALA A 198 22.85 4.11 -5.38
C ALA A 198 23.48 5.50 -5.37
N LYS A 199 22.78 6.50 -4.82
CA LYS A 199 23.27 7.88 -4.70
C LYS A 199 24.52 7.96 -3.81
N LYS A 200 24.56 7.23 -2.70
CA LYS A 200 25.76 7.13 -1.85
C LYS A 200 26.96 6.58 -2.62
N LEU A 201 26.78 5.52 -3.41
CA LEU A 201 27.86 4.93 -4.22
C LEU A 201 28.34 5.88 -5.33
N ALA A 202 27.43 6.64 -5.95
CA ALA A 202 27.78 7.68 -6.91
C ALA A 202 28.62 8.80 -6.27
N GLU A 203 28.23 9.28 -5.09
CA GLU A 203 28.98 10.30 -4.33
C GLU A 203 30.39 9.81 -3.91
N GLN A 204 30.55 8.50 -3.71
CA GLN A 204 31.85 7.87 -3.45
C GLN A 204 32.69 7.67 -4.72
N GLY A 205 32.16 7.99 -5.90
CA GLY A 205 32.85 7.85 -7.18
C GLY A 205 32.93 6.41 -7.69
N VAL A 206 32.07 5.51 -7.21
CA VAL A 206 32.00 4.12 -7.69
C VAL A 206 31.55 4.08 -9.15
N PHE A 207 30.61 4.94 -9.50
CA PHE A 207 30.12 5.20 -10.86
C PHE A 207 29.61 6.64 -10.96
N THR A 208 29.48 7.14 -12.18
CA THR A 208 28.83 8.43 -12.48
C THR A 208 27.31 8.26 -12.58
N ALA A 209 26.56 9.36 -12.47
CA ALA A 209 25.11 9.36 -12.67
C ALA A 209 24.70 8.83 -14.05
N GLU A 210 25.44 9.22 -15.10
CA GLU A 210 25.21 8.76 -16.47
C GLU A 210 25.43 7.24 -16.61
N GLN A 211 26.53 6.72 -16.05
CA GLN A 211 26.79 5.28 -16.04
C GLN A 211 25.68 4.50 -15.33
N PHE A 212 25.28 4.96 -14.15
CA PHE A 212 24.22 4.31 -13.37
C PHE A 212 22.89 4.29 -14.12
N THR A 213 22.40 5.46 -14.49
CA THR A 213 21.07 5.61 -15.08
C THR A 213 20.97 4.95 -16.46
N SER A 214 22.07 4.88 -17.21
CA SER A 214 22.12 4.13 -18.47
C SER A 214 22.13 2.62 -18.26
N ALA A 215 22.83 2.11 -17.23
CA ALA A 215 22.86 0.68 -16.93
C ALA A 215 21.54 0.19 -16.31
N ALA A 216 20.87 1.06 -15.55
CA ALA A 216 19.67 0.74 -14.78
C ALA A 216 18.35 0.83 -15.58
N TRP A 217 18.37 1.42 -16.79
CA TRP A 217 17.17 1.79 -17.55
C TRP A 217 16.12 0.67 -17.69
N ASP A 218 16.55 -0.53 -18.09
CA ASP A 218 15.66 -1.67 -18.30
C ASP A 218 15.55 -2.56 -17.05
N VAL A 219 16.00 -2.08 -15.88
CA VAL A 219 16.05 -2.87 -14.64
C VAL A 219 15.32 -2.20 -13.48
N LEU A 220 15.58 -0.91 -13.26
CA LEU A 220 14.94 -0.10 -12.21
C LEU A 220 14.03 0.93 -12.87
N PRO A 221 12.81 1.12 -12.34
CA PRO A 221 11.86 2.04 -12.93
C PRO A 221 12.35 3.50 -12.78
N PRO A 222 12.18 4.33 -13.82
CA PRO A 222 12.31 5.77 -13.68
C PRO A 222 11.15 6.35 -12.86
N ALA A 223 11.40 7.49 -12.25
CA ALA A 223 10.38 8.31 -11.59
C ALA A 223 10.67 9.80 -11.85
N LEU A 224 9.65 10.65 -11.70
CA LEU A 224 9.85 12.10 -11.71
C LEU A 224 10.09 12.63 -10.31
N GLU A 225 11.07 13.54 -10.19
CA GLU A 225 11.21 14.43 -9.05
C GLU A 225 11.25 15.86 -9.59
N GLY A 226 10.12 16.55 -9.51
CA GLY A 226 9.91 17.81 -10.24
C GLY A 226 9.89 17.55 -11.74
N ASP A 227 10.83 18.16 -12.47
CA ASP A 227 11.00 18.03 -13.93
C ASP A 227 12.22 17.17 -14.32
N ALA A 228 12.81 16.47 -13.35
CA ALA A 228 13.94 15.56 -13.56
C ALA A 228 13.50 14.10 -13.52
N CYS A 229 13.94 13.32 -14.51
CA CYS A 229 13.87 11.86 -14.45
C CYS A 229 14.96 11.33 -13.52
N MET A 230 14.53 10.55 -12.54
CA MET A 230 15.34 9.93 -11.51
C MET A 230 15.31 8.41 -11.67
N ILE A 231 16.43 7.74 -11.38
CA ILE A 231 16.46 6.28 -11.19
C ILE A 231 17.19 6.01 -9.87
N ALA A 232 16.52 5.37 -8.92
CA ALA A 232 17.04 5.14 -7.56
C ALA A 232 17.61 6.43 -6.89
N GLY A 233 16.91 7.55 -7.07
CA GLY A 233 17.30 8.87 -6.55
C GLY A 233 18.54 9.50 -7.20
N ILE A 234 18.98 8.97 -8.34
CA ILE A 234 20.04 9.57 -9.16
C ILE A 234 19.40 10.31 -10.34
N PRO A 235 19.66 11.62 -10.51
CA PRO A 235 19.15 12.37 -11.64
C PRO A 235 19.82 11.92 -12.94
N ARG A 236 19.01 11.64 -13.95
CA ARG A 236 19.48 11.28 -15.28
C ARG A 236 19.46 12.49 -16.20
N MET A 237 18.28 13.04 -16.42
CA MET A 237 18.04 14.11 -17.37
C MET A 237 16.83 14.91 -16.94
N LYS A 238 16.86 16.21 -17.27
CA LYS A 238 15.79 17.15 -17.01
C LYS A 238 14.96 17.35 -18.28
N CYS A 239 13.65 17.44 -18.18
CA CYS A 239 12.81 17.92 -19.28
C CYS A 239 13.23 19.35 -19.64
N SER A 240 13.38 19.64 -20.93
CA SER A 240 13.70 21.00 -21.39
C SER A 240 12.50 21.94 -21.35
N GLU A 241 11.28 21.39 -21.34
CA GLU A 241 10.05 22.17 -21.28
C GLU A 241 9.65 22.45 -19.84
N GLU A 242 9.57 23.74 -19.50
CA GLU A 242 9.20 24.18 -18.15
C GLU A 242 7.67 24.21 -17.96
N GLY A 243 7.24 23.97 -16.73
CA GLY A 243 5.84 24.10 -16.31
C GLY A 243 4.91 22.99 -16.79
N LEU A 244 5.45 21.87 -17.27
CA LEU A 244 4.67 20.66 -17.52
C LEU A 244 4.31 19.98 -16.20
N LEU A 245 3.05 19.62 -16.05
CA LEU A 245 2.53 18.80 -14.94
C LEU A 245 2.31 17.39 -15.46
N GLU A 246 2.90 16.40 -14.81
CA GLU A 246 2.68 14.99 -15.13
C GLU A 246 1.18 14.64 -15.01
N VAL A 247 0.67 13.92 -16.01
CA VAL A 247 -0.63 13.25 -15.93
C VAL A 247 -0.42 12.02 -15.05
N GLY A 248 -1.13 11.95 -13.93
CA GLY A 248 -1.07 10.77 -13.06
C GLY A 248 -1.58 9.54 -13.80
N GLU A 249 -1.25 8.34 -13.34
CA GLU A 249 -1.70 7.10 -13.99
C GLU A 249 -2.58 6.30 -13.04
N SER A 250 -3.71 5.78 -13.53
CA SER A 250 -4.51 4.79 -12.79
C SER A 250 -3.98 3.36 -12.97
N VAL A 251 -3.03 3.17 -13.89
CA VAL A 251 -2.31 1.93 -14.18
C VAL A 251 -0.85 2.22 -14.41
N ASN A 252 0.03 1.25 -14.12
CA ASN A 252 1.41 1.33 -14.59
C ASN A 252 1.41 1.31 -16.13
N SER A 253 1.85 2.39 -16.77
CA SER A 253 1.99 2.45 -18.21
C SER A 253 3.26 1.73 -18.68
N PRO A 254 3.21 0.79 -19.64
CA PRO A 254 4.41 0.20 -20.25
C PRO A 254 5.04 1.12 -21.30
N GLN A 255 4.49 2.32 -21.51
CA GLN A 255 4.89 3.19 -22.60
C GLN A 255 6.25 3.82 -22.33
N PRO A 256 7.11 4.01 -23.35
CA PRO A 256 8.42 4.63 -23.17
C PRO A 256 8.33 6.14 -22.91
N PHE A 257 7.13 6.67 -22.66
CA PHE A 257 6.83 8.07 -22.44
C PHE A 257 5.70 8.19 -21.41
N TYR A 258 5.57 9.39 -20.83
CA TYR A 258 4.43 9.77 -20.01
C TYR A 258 3.68 10.96 -20.64
N TYR A 259 2.42 11.11 -20.27
CA TYR A 259 1.64 12.29 -20.65
C TYR A 259 1.86 13.41 -19.65
N ALA A 260 1.85 14.65 -20.14
CA ALA A 260 1.90 15.84 -19.30
C ALA A 260 0.91 16.88 -19.82
N THR A 261 0.47 17.76 -18.94
CA THR A 261 -0.36 18.91 -19.30
C THR A 261 0.25 20.22 -18.86
N ARG A 262 -0.14 21.30 -19.53
CA ARG A 262 0.19 22.66 -19.09
C ARG A 262 -0.98 23.58 -19.36
N GLN A 263 -1.44 24.27 -18.32
CA GLN A 263 -2.45 25.30 -18.48
C GLN A 263 -1.77 26.63 -18.87
N SER A 264 -2.25 27.22 -19.96
CA SER A 264 -1.83 28.54 -20.45
C SER A 264 -3.06 29.41 -20.67
N GLY A 265 -3.45 30.17 -19.64
CA GLY A 265 -4.71 30.93 -19.65
C GLY A 265 -5.92 30.01 -19.69
N ASP A 266 -6.77 30.17 -20.71
CA ASP A 266 -8.00 29.38 -20.91
C ASP A 266 -7.76 28.12 -21.75
N THR A 267 -6.51 27.73 -21.96
CA THR A 267 -6.11 26.59 -22.80
C THR A 267 -5.32 25.57 -22.00
N LEU A 268 -5.70 24.30 -22.13
CA LEU A 268 -5.02 23.13 -21.60
C LEU A 268 -4.23 22.48 -22.74
N GLU A 269 -2.90 22.50 -22.64
CA GLU A 269 -2.01 21.85 -23.59
C GLU A 269 -1.75 20.40 -23.17
N PHE A 270 -1.74 19.49 -24.14
CA PHE A 270 -1.38 18.09 -23.95
C PHE A 270 -0.01 17.80 -24.55
N TRP A 271 0.81 17.10 -23.78
CA TRP A 271 2.19 16.80 -24.11
C TRP A 271 2.47 15.32 -23.89
N ARG A 272 3.40 14.79 -24.69
CA ARG A 272 4.06 13.52 -24.47
C ARG A 272 5.52 13.80 -24.14
N VAL A 273 6.07 13.15 -23.12
CA VAL A 273 7.48 13.27 -22.77
C VAL A 273 8.12 11.89 -22.74
N ASP A 274 9.11 11.67 -23.60
CA ASP A 274 9.83 10.39 -23.66
C ASP A 274 10.70 10.20 -22.42
N TRP A 275 10.48 9.12 -21.67
CA TRP A 275 11.19 8.82 -20.43
C TRP A 275 12.71 8.77 -20.64
N LYS A 276 13.14 8.21 -21.78
CA LYS A 276 14.56 7.93 -22.06
C LYS A 276 15.31 9.15 -22.59
N THR A 277 14.66 10.14 -23.16
CA THR A 277 15.32 11.30 -23.77
C THR A 277 14.89 12.60 -23.13
N MET A 278 13.85 12.57 -22.29
CA MET A 278 13.17 13.73 -21.72
C MET A 278 12.77 14.78 -22.77
N GLN A 279 12.62 14.34 -24.03
CA GLN A 279 12.12 15.18 -25.10
C GLN A 279 10.61 15.26 -25.00
N ALA A 280 10.10 16.48 -24.92
CA ALA A 280 8.68 16.76 -24.87
C ALA A 280 8.15 17.11 -26.27
N GLU A 281 6.97 16.60 -26.59
CA GLU A 281 6.26 16.84 -27.83
C GLU A 281 4.82 17.28 -27.52
N LYS A 282 4.43 18.46 -28.01
CA LYS A 282 3.05 18.95 -27.88
C LYS A 282 2.15 18.16 -28.82
N LEU A 283 1.12 17.53 -28.27
CA LEU A 283 0.16 16.70 -29.00
C LEU A 283 -1.07 17.51 -29.44
N GLY A 284 -1.46 18.50 -28.65
CA GLY A 284 -2.65 19.28 -28.93
C GLY A 284 -3.02 20.23 -27.79
N GLU A 285 -4.16 20.87 -27.94
CA GLU A 285 -4.70 21.78 -26.93
C GLU A 285 -6.23 21.78 -26.95
N GLN A 286 -6.82 22.03 -25.80
CA GLN A 286 -8.26 22.10 -25.58
C GLN A 286 -8.58 23.31 -24.69
N PRO A 287 -9.82 23.82 -24.68
CA PRO A 287 -10.23 24.77 -23.65
C PRO A 287 -10.01 24.18 -22.26
N VAL A 288 -9.69 24.99 -21.26
CA VAL A 288 -9.59 24.54 -19.85
C VAL A 288 -10.96 24.16 -19.30
N LEU A 289 -11.04 23.07 -18.53
CA LEU A 289 -12.24 22.73 -17.74
C LEU A 289 -12.37 23.68 -16.55
N SER A 290 -11.31 23.75 -15.74
CA SER A 290 -11.18 24.66 -14.59
C SER A 290 -9.70 24.86 -14.23
N SER A 291 -9.38 25.81 -13.34
CA SER A 291 -8.02 25.98 -12.83
C SER A 291 -7.54 24.85 -11.91
N ASN A 292 -8.46 24.01 -11.43
CA ASN A 292 -8.18 22.96 -10.44
C ASN A 292 -8.24 21.55 -11.06
N SER A 293 -8.63 21.44 -12.33
CA SER A 293 -8.72 20.17 -13.04
C SER A 293 -7.37 19.48 -13.17
N ARG A 294 -7.36 18.15 -13.03
CA ARG A 294 -6.19 17.29 -13.24
C ARG A 294 -6.53 16.19 -14.24
N CYS A 295 -5.54 15.80 -15.03
CA CYS A 295 -5.66 14.65 -15.94
C CYS A 295 -5.06 13.40 -15.31
N ILE A 296 -5.71 12.27 -15.57
CA ILE A 296 -5.25 10.93 -15.22
C ILE A 296 -5.29 10.06 -16.49
N LEU A 297 -4.23 9.31 -16.75
CA LEU A 297 -4.20 8.26 -17.78
C LEU A 297 -4.97 7.05 -17.26
N LEU A 298 -6.09 6.72 -17.91
CA LEU A 298 -6.86 5.51 -17.64
C LEU A 298 -6.14 4.26 -18.15
N GLY A 299 -5.53 4.36 -19.33
CA GLY A 299 -4.68 3.34 -19.95
C GLY A 299 -4.85 3.26 -21.47
N THR A 300 -4.31 2.18 -22.05
CA THR A 300 -4.30 1.93 -23.50
C THR A 300 -5.27 0.82 -23.91
N ILE A 301 -6.09 1.08 -24.93
CA ILE A 301 -6.85 0.03 -25.64
C ILE A 301 -6.02 -0.43 -26.85
N ALA A 302 -5.22 -1.48 -26.65
CA ALA A 302 -4.18 -1.91 -27.59
C ALA A 302 -4.70 -2.18 -29.02
N GLU A 303 -5.89 -2.76 -29.17
CA GLU A 303 -6.51 -3.07 -30.46
C GLU A 303 -6.86 -1.82 -31.27
N THR A 304 -7.10 -0.69 -30.61
CA THR A 304 -7.40 0.59 -31.25
C THR A 304 -6.17 1.50 -31.34
N GLY A 305 -5.12 1.21 -30.58
CA GLY A 305 -3.94 2.08 -30.44
C GLY A 305 -4.25 3.43 -29.80
N LYS A 306 -5.33 3.52 -29.02
CA LYS A 306 -5.75 4.73 -28.31
C LYS A 306 -5.41 4.65 -26.84
N ASP A 307 -4.89 5.75 -26.33
CA ASP A 307 -4.77 6.02 -24.89
C ASP A 307 -5.93 6.89 -24.44
N TYR A 308 -6.45 6.66 -23.25
CA TYR A 308 -7.57 7.42 -22.71
C TYR A 308 -7.16 8.20 -21.47
N LEU A 309 -7.40 9.51 -21.48
CA LEU A 309 -7.11 10.41 -20.37
C LEU A 309 -8.41 10.99 -19.84
N LEU A 310 -8.63 10.85 -18.54
CA LEU A 310 -9.74 11.45 -17.81
C LEU A 310 -9.27 12.73 -17.12
N GLU A 311 -9.79 13.87 -17.55
CA GLU A 311 -9.64 15.11 -16.82
C GLU A 311 -10.77 15.24 -15.81
N LYS A 312 -10.46 15.50 -14.54
CA LYS A 312 -11.43 15.63 -13.46
C LYS A 312 -11.15 16.81 -12.54
N ASP A 313 -12.21 17.39 -11.99
CA ASP A 313 -12.15 18.40 -10.94
C ASP A 313 -13.12 18.02 -9.81
N SER A 314 -12.58 17.82 -8.61
CA SER A 314 -13.34 17.42 -7.41
C SER A 314 -14.18 18.55 -6.81
N GLU A 315 -13.88 19.82 -7.07
CA GLU A 315 -14.63 20.96 -6.53
C GLU A 315 -15.94 21.19 -7.28
N ILE A 316 -15.88 21.13 -8.61
CA ILE A 316 -17.07 21.23 -9.47
C ILE A 316 -17.68 19.86 -9.80
N LYS A 317 -17.04 18.78 -9.34
CA LYS A 317 -17.45 17.38 -9.47
C LYS A 317 -17.85 17.00 -10.90
N THR A 318 -16.97 17.23 -11.85
CA THR A 318 -17.19 16.80 -13.23
C THR A 318 -15.85 16.66 -13.96
N GLY A 319 -15.90 16.30 -15.24
CA GLY A 319 -14.70 15.99 -16.01
C GLY A 319 -14.90 15.99 -17.52
N ARG A 320 -13.87 15.55 -18.23
CA ARG A 320 -13.87 15.30 -19.68
C ARG A 320 -13.04 14.07 -19.99
N LEU A 321 -13.44 13.32 -21.01
CA LEU A 321 -12.68 12.17 -21.49
C LEU A 321 -12.00 12.52 -22.81
N PHE A 322 -10.70 12.27 -22.89
CA PHE A 322 -9.92 12.41 -24.11
C PHE A 322 -9.39 11.06 -24.57
N SER A 323 -9.28 10.87 -25.88
CA SER A 323 -8.45 9.81 -26.46
C SER A 323 -7.26 10.41 -27.21
N ILE A 324 -6.15 9.69 -27.19
CA ILE A 324 -4.92 10.03 -27.91
C ILE A 324 -4.58 8.89 -28.86
N ALA A 325 -4.55 9.21 -30.16
CA ALA A 325 -4.12 8.29 -31.22
C ALA A 325 -2.94 8.89 -31.97
N GLY A 326 -1.74 8.33 -31.78
CA GLY A 326 -0.50 8.90 -32.32
C GLY A 326 -0.23 10.28 -31.73
N ASN A 327 -0.46 11.33 -32.52
CA ASN A 327 -0.30 12.73 -32.11
C ASN A 327 -1.62 13.52 -32.13
N THR A 328 -2.77 12.84 -32.14
CA THR A 328 -4.08 13.48 -32.20
C THR A 328 -4.80 13.32 -30.87
N VAL A 329 -5.15 14.43 -30.23
CA VAL A 329 -6.01 14.48 -29.04
C VAL A 329 -7.46 14.69 -29.46
N THR A 330 -8.36 13.80 -29.06
CA THR A 330 -9.79 13.85 -29.37
C THR A 330 -10.60 13.95 -28.09
N LEU A 331 -11.54 14.90 -28.02
CA LEU A 331 -12.53 14.95 -26.93
C LEU A 331 -13.59 13.88 -27.22
N GLU A 332 -13.65 12.85 -26.39
CA GLU A 332 -14.62 11.75 -26.52
C GLU A 332 -15.89 12.05 -25.73
N LEU A 333 -15.76 12.61 -24.51
CA LEU A 333 -16.88 13.06 -23.69
C LEU A 333 -16.60 14.44 -23.08
N ASP A 334 -17.57 15.35 -23.16
CA ASP A 334 -17.51 16.63 -22.48
C ASP A 334 -18.12 16.57 -21.07
N LYS A 335 -18.07 17.70 -20.35
CA LYS A 335 -18.60 17.83 -18.99
C LYS A 335 -20.11 17.60 -18.89
N ASP A 336 -20.85 17.89 -19.96
CA ASP A 336 -22.30 17.75 -19.96
C ASP A 336 -22.70 16.28 -20.20
N ALA A 337 -21.88 15.53 -20.93
CA ALA A 337 -22.03 14.08 -21.09
C ALA A 337 -21.63 13.30 -19.82
N ILE A 338 -20.66 13.79 -19.04
CA ILE A 338 -20.23 13.17 -17.78
C ILE A 338 -21.16 13.53 -16.61
N GLY A 339 -21.60 14.79 -16.53
CA GLY A 339 -22.47 15.29 -15.45
C GLY A 339 -21.76 15.46 -14.10
N GLU A 340 -22.54 15.63 -13.03
CA GLU A 340 -22.01 15.73 -11.65
C GLU A 340 -21.54 14.35 -11.14
N SER A 341 -20.22 14.10 -11.09
CA SER A 341 -19.61 12.85 -10.63
C SER A 341 -18.25 13.11 -9.98
N TYR A 342 -17.91 12.34 -8.93
CA TYR A 342 -16.57 12.35 -8.33
C TYR A 342 -15.52 11.61 -9.18
N LEU A 343 -15.97 10.93 -10.24
CA LEU A 343 -15.13 10.28 -11.24
C LEU A 343 -14.13 9.30 -10.61
N GLU A 344 -14.68 8.29 -9.92
CA GLU A 344 -13.93 7.11 -9.52
C GLU A 344 -13.71 6.22 -10.75
N GLU A 345 -12.44 5.96 -11.04
CA GLU A 345 -11.94 5.18 -12.16
C GLU A 345 -11.45 3.79 -11.73
N SER A 346 -11.57 2.83 -12.64
CA SER A 346 -10.91 1.55 -12.50
C SER A 346 -10.59 0.90 -13.83
N THR A 347 -9.71 -0.09 -13.73
CA THR A 347 -9.19 -0.87 -14.84
C THR A 347 -9.98 -2.13 -14.97
N THR A 348 -10.49 -2.44 -16.15
CA THR A 348 -11.36 -3.60 -16.35
C THR A 348 -10.64 -4.75 -17.05
N SER A 349 -11.16 -6.00 -16.97
CA SER A 349 -10.45 -7.11 -17.61
C SER A 349 -10.40 -6.93 -19.12
N SER A 350 -9.37 -7.48 -19.75
CA SER A 350 -9.17 -7.47 -21.20
C SER A 350 -8.94 -6.09 -21.85
N GLY A 351 -8.21 -5.19 -21.17
CA GLY A 351 -7.80 -3.92 -21.79
C GLY A 351 -9.00 -3.03 -22.07
N SER A 352 -9.86 -2.88 -21.06
CA SER A 352 -10.98 -1.93 -21.04
C SER A 352 -10.88 -1.08 -19.76
N PHE A 353 -11.63 0.01 -19.69
CA PHE A 353 -11.67 0.91 -18.54
C PHE A 353 -13.11 1.27 -18.20
N ALA A 354 -13.37 1.58 -16.92
CA ALA A 354 -14.66 2.08 -16.52
C ALA A 354 -14.52 3.20 -15.47
N PHE A 355 -15.46 4.14 -15.49
CA PHE A 355 -15.56 5.20 -14.48
C PHE A 355 -17.00 5.66 -14.30
N ALA A 356 -17.31 6.19 -13.12
CA ALA A 356 -18.64 6.67 -12.79
C ALA A 356 -18.98 8.00 -13.48
N VAL A 357 -20.20 8.12 -14.01
CA VAL A 357 -20.81 9.36 -14.51
C VAL A 357 -22.11 9.65 -13.73
N GLU A 358 -22.66 10.86 -13.81
CA GLU A 358 -23.79 11.32 -12.95
C GLU A 358 -24.93 10.29 -12.82
N ASN A 359 -25.30 9.67 -13.93
CA ASN A 359 -26.42 8.73 -13.97
C ASN A 359 -26.01 7.30 -14.38
N GLY A 360 -24.75 6.91 -14.24
CA GLY A 360 -24.32 5.58 -14.71
C GLY A 360 -22.82 5.32 -14.76
N VAL A 361 -22.43 4.36 -15.60
CA VAL A 361 -21.03 3.98 -15.81
C VAL A 361 -20.65 4.26 -17.25
N CYS A 362 -19.52 4.94 -17.44
CA CYS A 362 -18.84 4.98 -18.72
C CYS A 362 -17.90 3.78 -18.82
N THR A 363 -17.97 3.04 -19.92
CA THR A 363 -17.08 1.93 -20.26
C THR A 363 -16.32 2.25 -21.54
N ILE A 364 -15.04 1.90 -21.59
CA ILE A 364 -14.15 2.12 -22.72
C ILE A 364 -13.56 0.78 -23.10
N ASP A 365 -13.79 0.33 -24.33
CA ASP A 365 -13.26 -0.92 -24.85
C ASP A 365 -12.84 -0.79 -26.33
N LYS A 366 -12.47 -1.91 -26.96
CA LYS A 366 -12.08 -1.95 -28.38
C LYS A 366 -13.14 -1.45 -29.37
N THR A 367 -14.40 -1.36 -28.94
CA THR A 367 -15.53 -0.88 -29.74
C THR A 367 -15.81 0.61 -29.55
N GLY A 368 -15.27 1.23 -28.50
CA GLY A 368 -15.34 2.67 -28.26
C GLY A 368 -15.70 3.04 -26.82
N VAL A 369 -16.25 4.25 -26.67
CA VAL A 369 -16.72 4.82 -25.41
C VAL A 369 -18.23 4.64 -25.32
N HIS A 370 -18.72 4.04 -24.24
CA HIS A 370 -20.13 3.73 -24.04
C HIS A 370 -20.59 4.17 -22.66
N ILE A 371 -21.59 5.05 -22.60
CA ILE A 371 -22.28 5.39 -21.35
C ILE A 371 -23.49 4.48 -21.19
N ARG A 372 -23.61 3.89 -20.01
CA ARG A 372 -24.78 3.11 -19.60
C ARG A 372 -25.38 3.76 -18.38
N GLU A 373 -26.64 4.16 -18.48
CA GLU A 373 -27.38 4.63 -17.33
C GLU A 373 -27.52 3.50 -16.32
N ALA A 374 -27.32 3.80 -15.03
CA ALA A 374 -27.66 2.89 -13.96
C ALA A 374 -29.16 2.63 -14.04
N ALA A 375 -29.56 1.37 -14.21
CA ALA A 375 -30.96 1.02 -14.38
C ALA A 375 -31.77 1.56 -13.19
N ALA A 376 -32.72 2.47 -13.47
CA ALA A 376 -33.67 2.95 -12.47
C ALA A 376 -34.46 1.74 -11.94
N GLN A 377 -34.14 1.28 -10.73
CA GLN A 377 -34.90 0.23 -10.07
C GLN A 377 -36.14 0.85 -9.41
N GLY A 378 -37.21 0.98 -10.19
CA GLY A 378 -38.54 1.31 -9.69
C GLY A 378 -38.78 2.77 -9.32
N ASP A 379 -39.92 3.02 -8.69
CA ASP A 379 -40.40 4.35 -8.32
C ASP A 379 -39.53 4.97 -7.20
N VAL A 380 -38.74 5.98 -7.58
CA VAL A 380 -38.24 7.08 -6.72
C VAL A 380 -37.10 6.77 -5.72
N GLY A 381 -36.02 6.10 -6.14
CA GLY A 381 -34.78 6.02 -5.34
C GLY A 381 -33.55 6.60 -6.05
N GLU A 382 -32.69 7.33 -5.33
CA GLU A 382 -31.36 7.72 -5.82
C GLU A 382 -30.46 6.47 -5.88
N SER A 383 -29.98 6.14 -7.08
CA SER A 383 -29.04 5.05 -7.31
C SER A 383 -27.63 5.64 -7.43
N GLN A 384 -26.70 5.12 -6.63
CA GLN A 384 -25.29 5.52 -6.65
C GLN A 384 -24.42 4.32 -6.99
N ILE A 385 -23.33 4.57 -7.72
CA ILE A 385 -22.24 3.60 -7.88
C ILE A 385 -21.31 3.78 -6.69
N LEU A 386 -21.11 2.71 -5.92
CA LEU A 386 -20.22 2.72 -4.76
C LEU A 386 -18.77 2.39 -5.11
N PHE A 387 -18.59 1.65 -6.21
CA PHE A 387 -17.27 1.24 -6.70
C PHE A 387 -17.41 0.72 -8.12
N THR A 388 -16.41 1.00 -8.94
CA THR A 388 -16.27 0.38 -10.26
C THR A 388 -15.06 -0.54 -10.17
N GLY A 389 -15.23 -1.85 -10.29
CA GLY A 389 -14.13 -2.81 -10.26
C GLY A 389 -13.79 -3.34 -11.63
N THR A 390 -12.87 -4.32 -11.66
CA THR A 390 -12.32 -4.83 -12.90
C THR A 390 -13.37 -5.48 -13.83
N ASN A 391 -14.26 -6.34 -13.34
CA ASN A 391 -15.27 -6.97 -14.22
C ASN A 391 -16.69 -6.49 -14.00
N ALA A 392 -16.92 -5.88 -12.84
CA ALA A 392 -18.23 -5.44 -12.44
C ALA A 392 -18.12 -4.17 -11.60
N TYR A 393 -19.24 -3.48 -11.47
CA TYR A 393 -19.42 -2.33 -10.61
C TYR A 393 -20.49 -2.64 -9.55
N VAL A 394 -20.39 -1.97 -8.41
CA VAL A 394 -21.33 -2.10 -7.29
C VAL A 394 -22.21 -0.86 -7.24
N THR A 395 -23.53 -1.08 -7.23
CA THR A 395 -24.55 -0.03 -7.11
C THR A 395 -25.33 -0.17 -5.83
N GLN A 396 -25.69 0.96 -5.23
CA GLN A 396 -26.59 1.05 -4.10
C GLN A 396 -27.76 1.98 -4.45
N THR A 397 -28.99 1.47 -4.34
CA THR A 397 -30.21 2.26 -4.59
C THR A 397 -30.99 2.38 -3.30
N VAL A 398 -31.20 3.60 -2.81
CA VAL A 398 -31.99 3.84 -1.60
C VAL A 398 -33.41 4.22 -1.99
N THR A 399 -34.39 3.43 -1.58
CA THR A 399 -35.82 3.68 -1.80
C THR A 399 -36.47 4.23 -0.53
N GLY A 400 -37.80 4.37 -0.49
CA GLY A 400 -38.49 4.76 0.75
C GLY A 400 -38.46 3.72 1.88
N THR A 401 -38.21 2.44 1.57
CA THR A 401 -38.35 1.33 2.53
C THR A 401 -37.14 0.41 2.62
N GLU A 402 -36.28 0.43 1.61
CA GLU A 402 -35.17 -0.51 1.46
C GLU A 402 -34.01 0.10 0.66
N THR A 403 -32.82 -0.39 0.97
CA THR A 403 -31.62 -0.20 0.16
C THR A 403 -31.40 -1.46 -0.68
N ILE A 404 -31.17 -1.30 -1.98
CA ILE A 404 -30.82 -2.41 -2.88
C ILE A 404 -29.34 -2.28 -3.23
N LEU A 405 -28.55 -3.27 -2.84
CA LEU A 405 -27.12 -3.37 -3.16
C LEU A 405 -26.94 -4.43 -4.24
N SER A 406 -26.35 -4.08 -5.38
CA SER A 406 -26.15 -5.01 -6.49
C SER A 406 -24.76 -4.89 -7.08
N SER A 407 -24.21 -5.99 -7.57
CA SER A 407 -23.08 -5.97 -8.50
C SER A 407 -23.55 -6.28 -9.92
N ARG A 408 -22.92 -5.64 -10.92
CA ARG A 408 -23.31 -5.75 -12.32
C ARG A 408 -22.08 -5.80 -13.22
N LEU A 409 -22.08 -6.64 -14.23
CA LEU A 409 -20.98 -6.72 -15.19
C LEU A 409 -20.81 -5.39 -15.94
N ASN A 410 -19.57 -4.91 -16.08
CA ASN A 410 -19.27 -3.68 -16.80
C ASN A 410 -19.72 -3.76 -18.27
N GLU A 411 -19.45 -4.89 -18.94
CA GLU A 411 -19.70 -5.07 -20.38
C GLU A 411 -21.18 -5.24 -20.74
N THR A 412 -21.99 -5.85 -19.89
CA THR A 412 -23.39 -6.19 -20.21
C THR A 412 -24.40 -5.44 -19.36
N GLY A 413 -24.02 -4.97 -18.17
CA GLY A 413 -24.93 -4.44 -17.14
C GLY A 413 -25.75 -5.53 -16.44
N GLU A 414 -25.51 -6.80 -16.77
CA GLU A 414 -26.20 -7.93 -16.15
C GLU A 414 -25.87 -8.00 -14.66
N THR A 415 -26.90 -8.16 -13.83
CA THR A 415 -26.75 -8.31 -12.39
C THR A 415 -26.09 -9.64 -12.06
N VAL A 416 -24.96 -9.58 -11.35
CA VAL A 416 -24.25 -10.75 -10.83
C VAL A 416 -24.81 -11.13 -9.45
N SER A 417 -24.81 -10.16 -8.52
CA SER A 417 -25.38 -10.31 -7.18
C SER A 417 -26.36 -9.19 -6.87
N SER A 418 -27.39 -9.44 -6.06
CA SER A 418 -28.29 -8.39 -5.55
C SER A 418 -28.85 -8.75 -4.18
N TYR A 419 -28.86 -7.76 -3.29
CA TYR A 419 -29.32 -7.85 -1.91
C TYR A 419 -30.30 -6.73 -1.60
N THR A 420 -31.43 -7.07 -1.00
CA THR A 420 -32.43 -6.12 -0.52
C THR A 420 -32.28 -5.97 0.98
N ILE A 421 -32.00 -4.75 1.43
CA ILE A 421 -31.66 -4.41 2.80
C ILE A 421 -32.79 -3.52 3.34
N PRO A 422 -33.65 -4.02 4.25
CA PRO A 422 -34.72 -3.22 4.83
C PRO A 422 -34.17 -2.03 5.60
N HIS A 423 -34.83 -0.88 5.53
CA HIS A 423 -34.48 0.28 6.36
C HIS A 423 -34.61 -0.02 7.86
N ASP A 424 -33.81 0.67 8.66
CA ASP A 424 -33.96 0.62 10.12
C ASP A 424 -34.98 1.67 10.60
N MET A 425 -35.43 1.56 11.84
CA MET A 425 -36.30 2.54 12.49
C MET A 425 -35.55 3.22 13.63
N LEU A 426 -35.27 4.52 13.48
CA LEU A 426 -34.65 5.34 14.52
C LEU A 426 -35.63 6.45 14.93
N ASP A 427 -35.97 6.52 16.22
CA ASP A 427 -36.94 7.49 16.76
C ASP A 427 -38.27 7.59 15.98
N GLY A 428 -38.73 6.46 15.44
CA GLY A 428 -39.96 6.36 14.67
C GLY A 428 -39.86 6.85 13.23
N ARG A 429 -38.65 7.10 12.71
CA ARG A 429 -38.39 7.45 11.31
C ARG A 429 -37.63 6.32 10.61
N PRO A 430 -37.97 6.00 9.34
CA PRO A 430 -37.19 5.07 8.56
C PRO A 430 -35.84 5.70 8.22
N GLU A 431 -34.77 4.99 8.55
CA GLU A 431 -33.39 5.38 8.25
C GLU A 431 -32.78 4.38 7.28
N ALA A 432 -32.20 4.89 6.19
CA ALA A 432 -31.59 4.05 5.17
C ALA A 432 -30.41 3.27 5.77
N ARG A 433 -30.36 1.97 5.50
CA ARG A 433 -29.22 1.12 5.86
C ARG A 433 -28.33 1.01 4.63
N THR A 434 -27.25 1.76 4.61
CA THR A 434 -26.31 1.85 3.50
C THR A 434 -24.97 1.23 3.85
N VAL A 435 -24.19 0.92 2.81
CA VAL A 435 -22.77 0.55 2.93
C VAL A 435 -21.92 1.52 2.12
N GLU A 436 -20.64 1.56 2.43
CA GLU A 436 -19.60 2.32 1.74
C GLU A 436 -18.43 1.37 1.37
N GLU A 437 -17.71 1.67 0.29
CA GLU A 437 -16.41 1.04 0.05
C GLU A 437 -15.43 1.52 1.12
N ARG A 438 -14.76 0.59 1.78
CA ARG A 438 -13.87 0.87 2.92
C ARG A 438 -12.59 0.04 2.83
N GLY A 439 -11.97 0.05 1.65
CA GLY A 439 -10.69 -0.59 1.37
C GLY A 439 -10.77 -2.01 0.83
N SER A 440 -9.66 -2.74 0.97
CA SER A 440 -9.45 -4.06 0.35
C SER A 440 -8.77 -5.05 1.31
N ASP A 441 -9.08 -6.34 1.17
CA ASP A 441 -8.42 -7.44 1.85
C ASP A 441 -8.15 -8.60 0.87
N PHE A 442 -6.90 -9.04 0.78
CA PHE A 442 -6.43 -9.97 -0.24
C PHE A 442 -6.86 -9.55 -1.66
N SER A 443 -7.75 -10.33 -2.28
CA SER A 443 -8.30 -10.15 -3.63
C SER A 443 -9.72 -9.55 -3.64
N TYR A 444 -10.21 -9.05 -2.50
CA TYR A 444 -11.57 -8.51 -2.36
C TYR A 444 -11.60 -7.04 -1.99
N ARG A 445 -12.60 -6.33 -2.51
CA ARG A 445 -13.00 -5.00 -2.01
C ARG A 445 -14.05 -5.13 -0.93
N LEU A 446 -13.96 -4.28 0.08
CA LEU A 446 -14.78 -4.37 1.29
C LEU A 446 -15.86 -3.30 1.26
N PHE A 447 -17.12 -3.73 1.42
CA PHE A 447 -18.26 -2.84 1.55
C PHE A 447 -18.92 -3.08 2.90
N TYR A 448 -18.90 -2.08 3.77
CA TYR A 448 -19.57 -2.20 5.06
C TYR A 448 -20.19 -0.89 5.55
N GLY A 449 -21.13 -1.05 6.47
CA GLY A 449 -21.85 0.03 7.12
C GLY A 449 -23.12 -0.50 7.77
N GLU A 450 -24.12 0.36 7.89
CA GLU A 450 -25.45 0.01 8.41
C GLU A 450 -26.10 -1.15 7.66
N GLY A 451 -25.85 -1.27 6.35
CA GLY A 451 -26.45 -2.27 5.46
C GLY A 451 -25.88 -3.68 5.52
N GLY A 452 -24.81 -3.91 6.30
CA GLY A 452 -24.13 -5.20 6.34
C GLY A 452 -22.63 -5.10 6.13
N PHE A 453 -22.00 -6.25 5.92
CA PHE A 453 -20.64 -6.38 5.39
C PHE A 453 -20.64 -7.34 4.21
N TYR A 454 -20.00 -6.91 3.12
CA TYR A 454 -19.90 -7.62 1.87
C TYR A 454 -18.45 -7.59 1.38
N ARG A 455 -18.01 -8.71 0.78
CA ARG A 455 -16.77 -8.81 0.01
C ARG A 455 -17.11 -8.83 -1.46
N PHE A 456 -16.48 -7.99 -2.25
CA PHE A 456 -16.63 -7.95 -3.69
C PHE A 456 -15.41 -8.55 -4.36
N ASP A 457 -15.62 -9.60 -5.13
CA ASP A 457 -14.60 -10.22 -5.96
C ASP A 457 -14.52 -9.46 -7.29
N GLU A 458 -13.40 -8.77 -7.53
CA GLU A 458 -13.21 -7.99 -8.75
C GLU A 458 -13.07 -8.87 -10.00
N GLU A 459 -12.61 -10.12 -9.85
CA GLU A 459 -12.43 -11.05 -10.96
C GLU A 459 -13.76 -11.68 -11.38
N THR A 460 -14.58 -12.12 -10.44
CA THR A 460 -15.87 -12.75 -10.78
C THR A 460 -17.02 -11.74 -10.87
N GLY A 461 -16.86 -10.56 -10.26
CA GLY A 461 -17.92 -9.58 -10.07
C GLY A 461 -18.94 -10.00 -9.00
N GLU A 462 -18.69 -11.09 -8.27
CA GLU A 462 -19.58 -11.58 -7.22
C GLU A 462 -19.49 -10.67 -6.00
N LEU A 463 -20.63 -10.16 -5.55
CA LEU A 463 -20.74 -9.56 -4.23
C LEU A 463 -21.21 -10.62 -3.24
N ILE A 464 -20.42 -10.87 -2.21
CA ILE A 464 -20.62 -11.93 -1.22
C ILE A 464 -21.01 -11.28 0.11
N GLN A 465 -22.25 -11.50 0.55
CA GLN A 465 -22.68 -11.08 1.89
C GLN A 465 -21.99 -11.93 2.97
N MET A 466 -21.25 -11.26 3.84
CA MET A 466 -20.53 -11.86 4.98
C MET A 466 -21.33 -11.69 6.27
N LEU A 467 -21.90 -10.50 6.49
CA LEU A 467 -22.80 -10.19 7.61
C LEU A 467 -23.99 -9.37 7.11
N ASP A 468 -25.20 -9.69 7.58
CA ASP A 468 -26.44 -8.98 7.26
C ASP A 468 -26.80 -7.90 8.32
N THR A 469 -26.10 -7.89 9.46
CA THR A 469 -26.16 -6.85 10.48
C THR A 469 -25.17 -5.73 10.21
N ALA A 470 -25.43 -4.55 10.78
CA ALA A 470 -24.56 -3.40 10.60
C ALA A 470 -23.11 -3.70 11.01
N VAL A 471 -22.13 -3.29 10.21
CA VAL A 471 -20.71 -3.39 10.55
C VAL A 471 -20.13 -1.98 10.51
N GLN A 472 -19.61 -1.52 11.65
CA GLN A 472 -19.17 -0.13 11.83
C GLN A 472 -17.66 0.01 11.84
N ASP A 473 -16.97 -1.05 12.28
CA ASP A 473 -15.52 -1.11 12.35
C ASP A 473 -15.05 -2.55 12.20
N ILE A 474 -13.84 -2.73 11.66
CA ILE A 474 -13.22 -4.03 11.40
C ILE A 474 -11.76 -3.97 11.85
N THR A 475 -11.31 -4.99 12.57
CA THR A 475 -9.88 -5.19 12.87
C THR A 475 -9.52 -6.66 12.76
N ALA A 476 -8.25 -6.98 12.60
CA ALA A 476 -7.77 -8.35 12.51
C ALA A 476 -6.62 -8.58 13.48
N ASN A 477 -6.33 -9.86 13.77
CA ASN A 477 -5.13 -10.17 14.53
C ASN A 477 -3.84 -9.81 13.77
N ARG A 478 -2.68 -9.91 14.43
CA ARG A 478 -1.38 -9.63 13.80
C ARG A 478 -1.08 -10.49 12.56
N TYR A 479 -1.76 -11.62 12.41
CA TYR A 479 -1.63 -12.55 11.29
C TYR A 479 -2.75 -12.37 10.23
N GLY A 480 -3.67 -11.41 10.42
CA GLY A 480 -4.80 -11.14 9.52
C GLY A 480 -6.01 -12.07 9.67
N ASP A 481 -5.98 -13.04 10.58
CA ASP A 481 -7.06 -14.02 10.78
C ASP A 481 -7.02 -14.62 12.21
N PRO A 482 -8.12 -14.57 12.99
CA PRO A 482 -9.46 -14.17 12.59
C PRO A 482 -9.69 -12.65 12.62
N VAL A 483 -10.81 -12.25 12.00
CA VAL A 483 -11.24 -10.87 11.85
C VAL A 483 -12.38 -10.56 12.82
N PHE A 484 -12.30 -9.41 13.47
CA PHE A 484 -13.26 -8.90 14.43
C PHE A 484 -14.08 -7.80 13.80
N TYR A 485 -15.39 -7.84 14.02
CA TYR A 485 -16.36 -6.91 13.47
C TYR A 485 -17.16 -6.28 14.60
N LEU A 486 -17.22 -4.95 14.59
CA LEU A 486 -18.08 -4.18 15.47
C LEU A 486 -19.46 -4.05 14.83
N THR A 487 -20.48 -4.60 15.49
CA THR A 487 -21.85 -4.68 14.98
C THR A 487 -22.88 -4.23 16.01
N HIS A 488 -24.10 -3.97 15.55
CA HIS A 488 -25.29 -3.83 16.38
C HIS A 488 -26.51 -4.45 15.69
N ALA A 489 -27.52 -4.79 16.47
CA ALA A 489 -28.79 -5.28 15.93
C ALA A 489 -29.59 -4.14 15.24
N PRO A 490 -30.54 -4.47 14.33
CA PRO A 490 -31.52 -3.50 13.85
C PRO A 490 -32.29 -2.85 15.02
N GLY A 491 -32.59 -1.56 14.91
CA GLY A 491 -33.24 -0.74 15.93
C GLY A 491 -32.32 -0.34 17.09
N LYS A 492 -31.02 -0.64 16.98
CA LYS A 492 -30.00 -0.37 17.99
C LYS A 492 -28.84 0.47 17.44
N ARG A 493 -29.12 1.36 16.49
CA ARG A 493 -28.10 2.32 16.03
C ARG A 493 -27.52 3.08 17.21
N ILE A 494 -26.20 2.99 17.37
CA ILE A 494 -25.45 3.67 18.43
C ILE A 494 -24.77 4.87 17.79
N LEU A 495 -25.28 6.05 18.15
CA LEU A 495 -24.77 7.33 17.69
C LEU A 495 -23.88 7.94 18.76
N GLY A 496 -22.75 8.55 18.37
CA GLY A 496 -22.02 9.46 19.27
C GLY A 496 -20.54 9.19 19.54
N GLY A 497 -19.87 8.31 18.80
CA GLY A 497 -18.42 8.15 18.85
C GLY A 497 -17.65 9.20 18.02
N ILE A 498 -16.31 9.21 18.11
CA ILE A 498 -15.43 10.10 17.32
C ILE A 498 -15.67 9.99 15.80
N ASN A 499 -16.16 8.83 15.35
CA ASN A 499 -16.48 8.53 13.95
C ASN A 499 -17.98 8.64 13.61
N GLY A 500 -18.83 9.07 14.55
CA GLY A 500 -20.27 9.22 14.35
C GLY A 500 -21.09 7.92 14.32
N LEU A 501 -20.44 6.76 14.22
CA LEU A 501 -21.05 5.43 14.16
C LEU A 501 -20.37 4.48 15.19
N GLY A 502 -21.13 3.54 15.77
CA GLY A 502 -20.65 2.61 16.79
C GLY A 502 -21.55 1.38 16.94
N GLY A 503 -21.15 0.44 17.80
CA GLY A 503 -21.86 -0.82 18.02
C GLY A 503 -21.86 -1.24 19.49
N ASP A 504 -22.54 -2.34 19.80
CA ASP A 504 -22.60 -2.94 21.15
C ASP A 504 -22.18 -4.41 21.17
N THR A 505 -21.86 -4.95 20.00
CA THR A 505 -21.61 -6.37 19.80
C THR A 505 -20.31 -6.53 19.01
N ILE A 506 -19.41 -7.39 19.48
CA ILE A 506 -18.20 -7.79 18.76
C ILE A 506 -18.38 -9.23 18.34
N VAL A 507 -18.31 -9.47 17.04
CA VAL A 507 -18.25 -10.83 16.48
C VAL A 507 -16.88 -11.09 15.88
N VAL A 508 -16.45 -12.34 15.93
CA VAL A 508 -15.21 -12.81 15.30
C VAL A 508 -15.55 -13.86 14.27
N MET A 509 -14.85 -13.84 13.13
CA MET A 509 -15.04 -14.81 12.06
C MET A 509 -13.70 -15.05 11.38
N ARG A 510 -13.41 -16.30 11.02
CA ARG A 510 -12.27 -16.61 10.17
C ARG A 510 -12.56 -16.21 8.73
N ASN A 511 -11.52 -15.89 7.96
CA ASN A 511 -11.68 -15.42 6.59
C ASN A 511 -12.35 -16.42 5.63
N ASP A 512 -12.19 -17.72 5.89
CA ASP A 512 -12.76 -18.83 5.11
C ASP A 512 -14.09 -19.36 5.64
N GLU A 513 -14.51 -18.91 6.83
CA GLU A 513 -15.76 -19.30 7.47
C GLU A 513 -16.81 -18.19 7.32
N ARG A 514 -18.09 -18.57 7.21
CA ARG A 514 -19.23 -17.63 7.20
C ARG A 514 -20.07 -17.70 8.47
N GLU A 515 -19.50 -18.24 9.54
CA GLU A 515 -20.18 -18.44 10.82
C GLU A 515 -19.55 -17.52 11.88
N PRO A 516 -20.12 -16.31 12.10
CA PRO A 516 -19.60 -15.40 13.11
C PRO A 516 -19.85 -15.94 14.52
N VAL A 517 -18.86 -15.80 15.39
CA VAL A 517 -18.95 -16.10 16.82
C VAL A 517 -19.02 -14.80 17.60
N THR A 518 -20.07 -14.63 18.41
CA THR A 518 -20.19 -13.45 19.28
C THR A 518 -19.24 -13.54 20.48
N LEU A 519 -18.34 -12.57 20.60
CA LEU A 519 -17.40 -12.45 21.72
C LEU A 519 -17.95 -11.53 22.82
N VAL A 520 -18.45 -10.36 22.42
CA VAL A 520 -19.09 -9.36 23.28
C VAL A 520 -20.47 -9.09 22.71
N ASP A 521 -21.48 -9.02 23.57
CA ASP A 521 -22.86 -8.73 23.19
C ASP A 521 -23.40 -7.56 24.02
N ALA A 522 -24.53 -7.01 23.59
CA ALA A 522 -25.18 -5.84 24.19
C ALA A 522 -25.41 -5.95 25.71
N SER A 523 -25.43 -7.16 26.30
CA SER A 523 -25.57 -7.32 27.75
C SER A 523 -24.35 -6.84 28.56
N ALA A 524 -23.21 -6.57 27.90
CA ALA A 524 -22.08 -5.87 28.50
C ALA A 524 -22.43 -4.41 28.85
N GLY A 525 -23.41 -3.82 28.15
CA GLY A 525 -23.81 -2.43 28.31
C GLY A 525 -22.65 -1.48 27.99
N ILE A 526 -21.97 -1.72 26.87
CA ILE A 526 -20.88 -0.90 26.37
C ILE A 526 -21.28 -0.38 24.98
N GLU A 527 -21.27 0.94 24.81
CA GLU A 527 -21.43 1.59 23.51
C GLU A 527 -20.05 1.77 22.88
N ILE A 528 -19.65 0.78 22.10
CA ILE A 528 -18.30 0.65 21.54
C ILE A 528 -18.19 1.57 20.32
N ALA A 529 -17.13 2.37 20.29
CA ALA A 529 -16.84 3.33 19.22
C ALA A 529 -15.88 2.78 18.16
N GLY A 530 -15.08 1.76 18.48
CA GLY A 530 -14.14 1.14 17.56
C GLY A 530 -13.09 0.27 18.26
N PHE A 531 -12.16 -0.26 17.47
CA PHE A 531 -11.01 -1.04 17.93
C PHE A 531 -9.74 -0.19 18.11
N THR A 532 -8.78 -0.67 18.90
CA THR A 532 -7.44 -0.04 18.99
C THR A 532 -6.41 -0.82 18.17
N ASP A 533 -5.30 -0.17 17.81
CA ASP A 533 -4.16 -0.80 17.08
C ASP A 533 -3.31 -1.77 17.94
N TYR A 534 -3.84 -2.25 19.08
CA TYR A 534 -3.07 -3.02 20.05
C TYR A 534 -2.85 -4.48 19.59
N ASP A 535 -1.66 -5.03 19.87
CA ASP A 535 -1.21 -6.38 19.45
C ASP A 535 -2.14 -7.49 19.98
N VAL A 536 -3.08 -7.88 19.12
CA VAL A 536 -4.02 -8.98 19.28
C VAL A 536 -3.30 -10.30 19.03
N SER A 537 -2.46 -10.71 20.00
CA SER A 537 -1.56 -11.87 19.87
C SER A 537 -2.21 -13.24 20.10
N SER A 538 -3.53 -13.32 20.30
CA SER A 538 -4.25 -14.57 20.55
C SER A 538 -5.54 -14.64 19.74
N ASP A 539 -5.91 -15.85 19.33
CA ASP A 539 -6.93 -16.12 18.32
C ASP A 539 -8.30 -15.45 18.57
N ASN A 540 -8.69 -15.13 19.81
CA ASN A 540 -10.03 -14.56 20.11
C ASN A 540 -10.01 -13.37 21.09
N SER A 541 -8.89 -12.65 21.22
CA SER A 541 -8.82 -11.46 22.08
C SER A 541 -8.80 -10.19 21.25
N CYS A 542 -9.40 -9.13 21.75
CA CYS A 542 -9.40 -7.81 21.11
C CYS A 542 -9.37 -6.68 22.13
N GLU A 543 -8.84 -5.53 21.72
CA GLU A 543 -8.91 -4.29 22.47
C GLU A 543 -9.81 -3.30 21.71
N PHE A 544 -10.70 -2.64 22.44
CA PHE A 544 -11.70 -1.74 21.88
C PHE A 544 -11.97 -0.60 22.85
N PHE A 545 -12.65 0.45 22.39
CA PHE A 545 -12.86 1.64 23.18
C PHE A 545 -14.26 2.22 23.05
N THR A 546 -14.68 2.97 24.08
CA THR A 546 -15.87 3.84 24.03
C THR A 546 -15.45 5.27 23.75
N SER A 547 -16.36 6.09 23.23
CA SER A 547 -16.09 7.51 23.03
C SER A 547 -17.37 8.30 23.28
N ALA A 548 -17.32 9.22 24.24
CA ALA A 548 -18.44 10.08 24.61
C ALA A 548 -18.03 11.56 24.50
N SER A 549 -18.71 12.31 23.63
CA SER A 549 -18.43 13.74 23.43
C SER A 549 -18.69 14.56 24.70
N VAL A 550 -17.74 15.42 25.06
CA VAL A 550 -17.85 16.43 26.13
C VAL A 550 -17.81 17.86 25.58
N GLY A 551 -18.03 18.02 24.27
CA GLY A 551 -18.12 19.31 23.59
C GLY A 551 -16.78 19.88 23.13
N MET A 552 -16.84 20.75 22.11
CA MET A 552 -15.68 21.31 21.39
C MET A 552 -14.69 20.23 20.89
N GLN A 553 -15.19 19.12 20.35
CA GLN A 553 -14.37 18.00 19.85
C GLN A 553 -13.48 17.30 20.91
N HIS A 554 -13.82 17.44 22.19
CA HIS A 554 -13.21 16.64 23.26
C HIS A 554 -14.08 15.42 23.57
N PHE A 555 -13.45 14.28 23.88
CA PHE A 555 -14.14 13.01 24.11
C PHE A 555 -13.59 12.30 25.35
N ASN A 556 -14.48 11.78 26.20
CA ASN A 556 -14.14 10.82 27.24
C ASN A 556 -14.07 9.42 26.62
N GLN A 557 -13.05 8.66 26.96
CA GLN A 557 -12.77 7.36 26.36
C GLN A 557 -12.34 6.35 27.42
N PHE A 558 -13.01 5.21 27.47
CA PHE A 558 -12.50 4.01 28.14
C PHE A 558 -11.89 3.07 27.12
N THR A 559 -10.80 2.41 27.48
CA THR A 559 -10.19 1.34 26.70
C THR A 559 -10.38 0.01 27.42
N TYR A 560 -10.83 -1.01 26.69
CA TYR A 560 -11.22 -2.31 27.21
C TYR A 560 -10.48 -3.42 26.48
N TYR A 561 -10.10 -4.46 27.21
CA TYR A 561 -9.52 -5.68 26.66
C TYR A 561 -10.45 -6.86 26.92
N TYR A 562 -10.87 -7.54 25.87
CA TYR A 562 -11.55 -8.83 25.95
C TYR A 562 -10.55 -9.97 25.85
N ASP A 563 -10.55 -10.84 26.84
CA ASP A 563 -9.74 -12.06 26.86
C ASP A 563 -10.55 -13.23 26.29
N GLY A 564 -10.20 -13.67 25.08
CA GLY A 564 -10.86 -14.79 24.41
C GLY A 564 -10.73 -16.14 25.12
N THR A 565 -9.80 -16.29 26.08
CA THR A 565 -9.65 -17.52 26.86
C THR A 565 -10.65 -17.59 28.00
N THR A 566 -10.92 -16.44 28.63
CA THR A 566 -11.77 -16.37 29.83
C THR A 566 -13.16 -15.80 29.55
N GLY A 567 -13.37 -15.16 28.40
CA GLY A 567 -14.60 -14.45 28.04
C GLY A 567 -14.80 -13.15 28.85
N LYS A 568 -13.78 -12.69 29.58
CA LYS A 568 -13.87 -11.55 30.49
C LYS A 568 -13.35 -10.27 29.85
N ILE A 569 -13.93 -9.14 30.29
CA ILE A 569 -13.55 -7.79 29.87
C ILE A 569 -12.82 -7.09 31.02
N THR A 570 -11.66 -6.51 30.71
CA THR A 570 -10.85 -5.71 31.64
C THR A 570 -10.74 -4.27 31.14
N VAL A 571 -10.96 -3.29 32.02
CA VAL A 571 -10.74 -1.88 31.73
C VAL A 571 -9.23 -1.58 31.81
N ARG A 572 -8.64 -1.16 30.68
CA ARG A 572 -7.20 -0.90 30.54
C ARG A 572 -6.83 0.54 30.84
N ASP A 573 -7.63 1.48 30.36
CA ASP A 573 -7.36 2.91 30.53
C ASP A 573 -8.67 3.72 30.53
N TYR A 574 -8.58 4.94 31.06
CA TYR A 574 -9.57 5.99 30.90
C TYR A 574 -8.88 7.31 30.53
N LYS A 575 -9.41 8.01 29.52
CA LYS A 575 -8.94 9.32 29.11
C LYS A 575 -10.12 10.28 29.09
N ALA A 576 -10.07 11.31 29.93
CA ALA A 576 -11.02 12.39 29.86
C ALA A 576 -10.69 13.28 28.66
N GLY A 577 -11.71 13.82 27.99
CA GLY A 577 -11.51 14.77 26.90
C GLY A 577 -10.90 16.08 27.38
N ARG A 578 -11.16 16.43 28.65
CA ARG A 578 -10.64 17.61 29.35
C ARG A 578 -10.07 17.21 30.71
N PRO A 579 -8.91 16.52 30.74
CA PRO A 579 -8.35 15.99 31.98
C PRO A 579 -8.08 17.11 33.00
N GLU A 580 -7.79 18.34 32.56
CA GLU A 580 -7.59 19.50 33.40
C GLU A 580 -8.81 19.91 34.25
N MET A 581 -10.00 19.42 33.89
CA MET A 581 -11.24 19.67 34.61
C MET A 581 -11.57 18.54 35.61
N GLU A 582 -10.81 17.45 35.60
CA GLU A 582 -11.08 16.25 36.41
C GLU A 582 -10.59 16.41 37.84
N LYS A 583 -11.37 15.86 38.78
CA LYS A 583 -10.99 15.85 40.19
C LYS A 583 -9.76 14.97 40.40
N GLY A 584 -8.70 15.56 40.94
CA GLY A 584 -7.44 14.87 41.20
C GLY A 584 -6.40 15.01 40.09
N TRP A 585 -6.72 15.74 39.01
CA TRP A 585 -5.73 16.11 38.00
C TRP A 585 -4.82 17.26 38.49
N SER A 586 -3.52 17.15 38.21
CA SER A 586 -2.56 18.26 38.30
C SER A 586 -1.44 18.07 37.27
N ILE A 587 -0.64 19.11 37.05
CA ILE A 587 0.53 19.03 36.13
C ILE A 587 1.56 18.02 36.65
N GLU A 588 1.71 17.86 37.96
CA GLU A 588 2.64 16.92 38.58
C GLU A 588 2.15 15.47 38.54
N THR A 589 0.83 15.25 38.55
CA THR A 589 0.20 13.93 38.50
C THR A 589 -0.93 13.89 37.46
N PRO A 590 -0.61 14.00 36.16
CA PRO A 590 -1.60 14.19 35.11
C PRO A 590 -2.53 12.98 34.90
N ASP A 591 -2.19 11.80 35.45
CA ASP A 591 -2.99 10.57 35.30
C ASP A 591 -3.74 10.16 36.59
N ALA A 592 -3.57 10.89 37.70
CA ALA A 592 -4.12 10.46 39.00
C ALA A 592 -5.65 10.36 39.01
N TYR A 593 -6.34 11.16 38.20
CA TYR A 593 -7.79 11.13 38.07
C TYR A 593 -8.32 9.81 37.48
N LYS A 594 -7.52 9.12 36.65
CA LYS A 594 -7.97 7.95 35.88
C LYS A 594 -8.39 6.77 36.76
N LYS A 595 -7.70 6.59 37.89
CA LYS A 595 -7.83 5.40 38.74
C LYS A 595 -9.26 5.14 39.19
N GLU A 596 -9.95 6.15 39.69
CA GLU A 596 -11.33 6.02 40.20
C GLU A 596 -12.30 5.62 39.08
N TYR A 597 -12.15 6.20 37.89
CA TYR A 597 -12.97 5.85 36.73
C TYR A 597 -12.76 4.39 36.29
N ILE A 598 -11.50 3.95 36.21
CA ILE A 598 -11.16 2.57 35.82
C ILE A 598 -11.71 1.57 36.85
N GLU A 599 -11.53 1.81 38.15
CA GLU A 599 -12.00 0.91 39.21
C GLU A 599 -13.53 0.82 39.25
N ASN A 600 -14.23 1.95 39.06
CA ASN A 600 -15.69 1.99 39.02
C ASN A 600 -16.25 1.25 37.81
N GLU A 601 -15.68 1.47 36.62
CA GLU A 601 -16.12 0.81 35.39
C GLU A 601 -15.80 -0.69 35.41
N GLN A 602 -14.63 -1.08 35.94
CA GLN A 602 -14.30 -2.50 36.13
C GLN A 602 -15.29 -3.17 37.09
N SER A 603 -15.65 -2.51 38.20
CA SER A 603 -16.63 -3.03 39.16
C SER A 603 -18.01 -3.21 38.53
N ARG A 604 -18.42 -2.28 37.64
CA ARG A 604 -19.65 -2.40 36.85
C ARG A 604 -19.59 -3.64 35.95
N LEU A 605 -18.52 -3.79 35.17
CA LEU A 605 -18.34 -4.94 34.27
C LEU A 605 -18.28 -6.27 35.01
N ASP A 606 -17.66 -6.30 36.19
CA ASP A 606 -17.64 -7.49 37.03
C ASP A 606 -19.05 -7.92 37.47
N ALA A 607 -19.90 -6.94 37.80
CA ALA A 607 -21.28 -7.19 38.19
C ALA A 607 -22.16 -7.62 37.00
N VAL A 608 -22.04 -6.95 35.84
CA VAL A 608 -22.99 -7.13 34.73
C VAL A 608 -22.56 -8.17 33.69
N TRP A 609 -21.26 -8.41 33.52
CA TRP A 609 -20.67 -9.27 32.49
C TRP A 609 -19.79 -10.38 33.06
N ASN A 610 -18.67 -10.05 33.72
CA ASN A 610 -17.64 -11.05 34.08
C ASN A 610 -18.13 -12.10 35.09
N SER A 611 -19.16 -11.79 35.89
CA SER A 611 -19.79 -12.75 36.81
C SER A 611 -20.58 -13.87 36.12
N LYS A 612 -20.92 -13.68 34.84
CA LYS A 612 -21.72 -14.62 34.02
C LYS A 612 -20.89 -15.49 33.07
N ARG A 613 -19.56 -15.29 33.02
CA ARG A 613 -18.64 -15.93 32.07
C ARG A 613 -17.69 -16.89 32.75
#